data_AF-A0A7Y2TWW9-F1
#
_entry.id   AF-A0A7Y2TWW9-F1
#
_cell.length_a   1.000
_cell.length_b   1.000
_cell.length_c   1.000
_cell.angle_alpha   90.00
_cell.angle_beta   90.00
_cell.angle_gamma   90.00
#
_symmetry.space_group_name_H-M   'P 1'
#
loop_
_entity.id
_entity.type
_entity.pdbx_description
1 polymer ?
#
loop_
_entity_poly.entity_id
_entity_poly.type
_entity_poly.pdbx_seq_one_letter_code
_entity_poly.pdbx_strand_id
1 'polypeptide(L)'
;MTFKSHMTAALEEARLAGDRGEVPVGALLVGPDGVILARAGNRTRELSDPTAHAEILVIREGAQALGSERLIDCDIYVTLEPCAMCAAAISAARVRRLYYGANDPKSGGVAHGAKVFSHAQSHHAPEVYDGISARDSAELLKAFFAGRRA
;
A
#
# COMPACT_ATOMS: atom_id res chain seq x y z
N MET A 1 -7.50 20.25 13.71
CA MET A 1 -8.02 19.39 12.62
C MET A 1 -8.05 17.96 13.14
N THR A 2 -9.17 17.26 12.99
CA THR A 2 -9.30 15.86 13.42
C THR A 2 -8.72 14.96 12.34
N PHE A 3 -7.81 14.07 12.70
CA PHE A 3 -7.29 13.05 11.79
C PHE A 3 -8.41 12.10 11.38
N LYS A 4 -8.69 11.99 10.08
CA LYS A 4 -9.61 11.01 9.51
C LYS A 4 -8.78 9.95 8.79
N SER A 5 -8.74 8.74 9.34
CA SER A 5 -8.04 7.63 8.71
C SER A 5 -8.82 7.09 7.52
N HIS A 6 -8.11 6.76 6.44
CA HIS A 6 -8.67 6.02 5.30
C HIS A 6 -8.36 4.51 5.35
N MET A 7 -7.66 4.03 6.40
CA MET A 7 -7.26 2.64 6.52
C MET A 7 -8.45 1.65 6.51
N THR A 8 -9.62 2.06 7.01
CA THR A 8 -10.83 1.22 6.96
C THR A 8 -11.21 0.86 5.52
N ALA A 9 -11.11 1.79 4.58
CA ALA A 9 -11.40 1.51 3.17
C ALA A 9 -10.26 0.71 2.51
N ALA A 10 -9.01 0.86 2.94
CA ALA A 10 -7.92 -0.03 2.50
C ALA A 10 -8.14 -1.48 2.97
N LEU A 11 -8.68 -1.68 4.18
CA LEU A 11 -9.06 -3.00 4.70
C LEU A 11 -10.23 -3.62 3.93
N GLU A 12 -11.16 -2.82 3.41
CA GLU A 12 -12.21 -3.31 2.50
C GLU A 12 -11.61 -3.87 1.21
N GLU A 13 -10.69 -3.15 0.57
CA GLU A 13 -9.97 -3.63 -0.62
C GLU A 13 -9.14 -4.90 -0.34
N ALA A 14 -8.52 -4.99 0.84
CA ALA A 14 -7.79 -6.17 1.28
C ALA A 14 -8.70 -7.41 1.40
N ARG A 15 -9.92 -7.24 1.95
CA ARG A 15 -10.92 -8.32 2.02
C ARG A 15 -11.34 -8.77 0.63
N LEU A 16 -11.65 -7.82 -0.26
CA LEU A 16 -12.02 -8.11 -1.64
C LEU A 16 -10.90 -8.86 -2.38
N ALA A 17 -9.62 -8.52 -2.15
CA ALA A 17 -8.49 -9.29 -2.69
C ALA A 17 -8.47 -10.72 -2.14
N GLY A 18 -8.65 -10.88 -0.83
CA GLY A 18 -8.76 -12.19 -0.17
C GLY A 18 -9.85 -13.08 -0.79
N ASP A 19 -11.03 -12.50 -1.03
CA ASP A 19 -12.18 -13.18 -1.64
C ASP A 19 -11.91 -13.64 -3.09
N ARG A 20 -11.05 -12.90 -3.83
CA ARG A 20 -10.56 -13.31 -5.16
C ARG A 20 -9.43 -14.33 -5.11
N GLY A 21 -8.97 -14.73 -3.92
CA GLY A 21 -7.87 -15.69 -3.74
C GLY A 21 -6.48 -15.06 -3.79
N GLU A 22 -6.39 -13.74 -3.69
CA GLU A 22 -5.15 -12.97 -3.64
C GLU A 22 -4.70 -12.72 -2.21
N VAL A 23 -3.39 -12.54 -1.97
CA VAL A 23 -2.90 -12.15 -0.65
C VAL A 23 -3.63 -10.86 -0.22
N PRO A 24 -4.30 -10.81 0.95
CA PRO A 24 -5.25 -9.75 1.32
C PRO A 24 -4.52 -8.48 1.75
N VAL A 25 -4.00 -7.76 0.77
CA VAL A 25 -3.42 -6.43 0.92
C VAL A 25 -4.26 -5.47 0.08
N GLY A 26 -4.63 -4.35 0.69
CA GLY A 26 -5.38 -3.29 0.06
C GLY A 26 -4.70 -1.95 0.26
N ALA A 27 -4.84 -1.07 -0.72
CA ALA A 27 -4.26 0.26 -0.72
C ALA A 27 -5.23 1.31 -1.25
N LEU A 28 -5.01 2.55 -0.86
CA LEU A 28 -5.70 3.74 -1.34
C LEU A 28 -4.67 4.81 -1.69
N LEU A 29 -4.98 5.61 -2.71
CA LEU A 29 -4.35 6.90 -2.94
C LEU A 29 -5.35 8.00 -2.58
N VAL A 30 -4.95 8.94 -1.72
CA VAL A 30 -5.78 10.04 -1.24
C VAL A 30 -5.15 11.36 -1.68
N GLY A 31 -5.95 12.21 -2.30
CA GLY A 31 -5.54 13.54 -2.74
C GLY A 31 -5.38 14.54 -1.58
N PRO A 32 -4.83 15.74 -1.86
CA PRO A 32 -4.58 16.77 -0.85
C PRO A 32 -5.85 17.30 -0.17
N ASP A 33 -7.00 17.16 -0.83
CA ASP A 33 -8.34 17.53 -0.34
C ASP A 33 -9.01 16.41 0.49
N GLY A 34 -8.35 15.26 0.66
CA GLY A 34 -8.87 14.09 1.36
C GLY A 34 -9.78 13.20 0.49
N VAL A 35 -9.88 13.46 -0.81
CA VAL A 35 -10.65 12.62 -1.74
C VAL A 35 -9.83 11.37 -2.10
N ILE A 36 -10.47 10.21 -2.10
CA ILE A 36 -9.85 8.96 -2.58
C ILE A 36 -9.78 9.01 -4.10
N LEU A 37 -8.57 9.08 -4.65
CA LEU A 37 -8.30 9.13 -6.09
C LEU A 37 -8.24 7.74 -6.72
N ALA A 38 -7.78 6.74 -5.97
CA ALA A 38 -7.69 5.36 -6.42
C ALA A 38 -7.81 4.39 -5.23
N ARG A 39 -8.28 3.17 -5.49
CA ARG A 39 -8.37 2.09 -4.50
C ARG A 39 -8.15 0.73 -5.16
N ALA A 40 -7.35 -0.13 -4.54
CA ALA A 40 -7.12 -1.46 -5.07
C ALA A 40 -6.67 -2.44 -4.00
N GLY A 41 -7.09 -3.69 -4.14
CA GLY A 41 -6.44 -4.84 -3.53
C GLY A 41 -5.46 -5.52 -4.48
N ASN A 42 -4.57 -6.37 -3.97
CA ASN A 42 -3.67 -7.19 -4.79
C ASN A 42 -4.42 -7.93 -5.92
N ARG A 43 -3.76 -8.07 -7.07
CA ARG A 43 -4.27 -8.78 -8.26
C ARG A 43 -3.19 -9.55 -9.03
N THR A 44 -2.16 -10.04 -8.36
CA THR A 44 -1.00 -10.64 -9.02
C THR A 44 -1.34 -11.94 -9.76
N ARG A 45 -2.19 -12.79 -9.19
CA ARG A 45 -2.67 -14.02 -9.84
C ARG A 45 -3.73 -13.72 -10.89
N GLU A 46 -4.68 -12.87 -10.54
CA GLU A 46 -5.79 -12.44 -11.40
C GLU A 46 -5.27 -11.88 -12.72
N LEU A 47 -4.24 -11.04 -12.67
CA LEU A 47 -3.66 -10.39 -13.86
C LEU A 47 -2.43 -11.11 -14.41
N SER A 48 -1.98 -12.20 -13.79
CA SER A 48 -0.70 -12.85 -14.11
C SER A 48 0.47 -11.85 -14.17
N ASP A 49 0.44 -10.85 -13.28
CA ASP A 49 1.37 -9.73 -13.23
C ASP A 49 2.06 -9.71 -11.86
N PRO A 50 3.37 -10.01 -11.79
CA PRO A 50 4.10 -10.04 -10.51
C PRO A 50 4.21 -8.65 -9.86
N THR A 51 3.90 -7.58 -10.60
CA THR A 51 3.93 -6.19 -10.11
C THR A 51 2.57 -5.67 -9.67
N ALA A 52 1.47 -6.43 -9.85
CA ALA A 52 0.10 -6.02 -9.51
C ALA A 52 -0.20 -6.08 -8.00
N HIS A 53 0.68 -5.47 -7.21
CA HIS A 53 0.48 -5.18 -5.80
C HIS A 53 -0.47 -3.99 -5.64
N ALA A 54 -1.20 -3.96 -4.53
CA ALA A 54 -2.17 -2.91 -4.22
C ALA A 54 -1.59 -1.49 -4.39
N GLU A 55 -0.37 -1.24 -3.90
CA GLU A 55 0.30 0.06 -3.97
C GLU A 55 0.62 0.47 -5.41
N ILE A 56 1.10 -0.48 -6.22
CA ILE A 56 1.40 -0.23 -7.65
C ILE A 56 0.12 0.08 -8.42
N LEU A 57 -0.96 -0.64 -8.14
CA LEU A 57 -2.25 -0.44 -8.80
C LEU A 57 -2.82 0.95 -8.49
N VAL A 58 -2.83 1.40 -7.22
CA VAL A 58 -3.33 2.75 -6.88
C VAL A 58 -2.43 3.87 -7.38
N ILE A 59 -1.11 3.65 -7.45
CA ILE A 59 -0.19 4.62 -8.07
C ILE A 59 -0.51 4.78 -9.55
N ARG A 60 -0.70 3.67 -10.28
CA ARG A 60 -1.02 3.69 -11.72
C ARG A 60 -2.36 4.37 -12.00
N GLU A 61 -3.41 4.00 -11.27
CA GLU A 61 -4.73 4.58 -11.43
C GLU A 61 -4.75 6.07 -11.05
N GLY A 62 -4.10 6.44 -9.94
CA GLY A 62 -3.96 7.83 -9.51
C GLY A 62 -3.19 8.70 -10.50
N ALA A 63 -2.09 8.19 -11.05
CA ALA A 63 -1.31 8.89 -12.06
C ALA A 63 -2.12 9.15 -13.33
N GLN A 64 -2.94 8.18 -13.75
CA GLN A 64 -3.87 8.33 -14.87
C GLN A 64 -4.95 9.37 -14.56
N ALA A 65 -5.57 9.31 -13.37
CA ALA A 65 -6.61 10.24 -12.95
C ALA A 65 -6.12 11.70 -12.88
N LEU A 66 -4.88 11.91 -12.45
CA LEU A 66 -4.26 13.24 -12.36
C LEU A 66 -3.57 13.69 -13.67
N GLY A 67 -3.38 12.78 -14.63
CA GLY A 67 -2.60 13.05 -15.85
C GLY A 67 -1.12 13.37 -15.54
N SER A 68 -0.56 12.80 -14.47
CA SER A 68 0.78 13.11 -13.95
C SER A 68 1.45 11.86 -13.41
N GLU A 69 2.73 11.68 -13.71
CA GLU A 69 3.57 10.63 -13.11
C GLU A 69 3.97 10.94 -11.66
N ARG A 70 3.81 12.20 -11.25
CA ARG A 70 4.06 12.67 -9.88
C ARG A 70 2.76 12.87 -9.13
N LEU A 71 2.62 12.18 -8.02
CA LEU A 71 1.48 12.22 -7.09
C LEU A 71 1.79 13.17 -5.92
N ILE A 72 2.16 14.41 -6.26
CA ILE A 72 2.53 15.44 -5.28
C ILE A 72 1.36 15.68 -4.33
N ASP A 73 1.66 15.85 -3.04
CA ASP A 73 0.70 16.06 -1.96
C ASP A 73 -0.35 14.94 -1.76
N CYS A 74 -0.20 13.83 -2.49
CA CYS A 74 -1.02 12.64 -2.29
C CYS A 74 -0.44 11.78 -1.17
N ASP A 75 -1.33 11.09 -0.47
CA ASP A 75 -1.01 10.17 0.60
C ASP A 75 -1.44 8.75 0.22
N ILE A 76 -0.63 7.75 0.57
CA ILE A 76 -0.99 6.33 0.38
C ILE A 76 -1.32 5.69 1.72
N TYR A 77 -2.42 4.95 1.76
CA TYR A 77 -2.76 4.06 2.87
C TYR A 77 -2.66 2.62 2.38
N VAL A 78 -2.00 1.73 3.10
CA VAL A 78 -1.86 0.31 2.73
C VAL A 78 -1.90 -0.60 3.95
N THR A 79 -2.57 -1.75 3.85
CA THR A 79 -2.79 -2.61 5.03
C THR A 79 -1.53 -3.35 5.51
N LEU A 80 -0.51 -3.50 4.66
CA LEU A 80 0.76 -4.17 4.98
C LEU A 80 1.93 -3.25 4.62
N GLU A 81 3.03 -3.33 5.37
CA GLU A 81 4.29 -2.67 5.04
C GLU A 81 4.69 -2.93 3.59
N PRO A 82 4.90 -1.88 2.76
CA PRO A 82 5.30 -2.04 1.37
C PRO A 82 6.60 -2.82 1.21
N CYS A 83 6.66 -3.71 0.22
CA CYS A 83 7.91 -4.36 -0.16
C CYS A 83 8.87 -3.38 -0.85
N ALA A 84 10.11 -3.81 -1.14
CA ALA A 84 11.12 -2.95 -1.78
C ALA A 84 10.65 -2.36 -3.14
N MET A 85 9.93 -3.13 -3.96
CA MET A 85 9.37 -2.66 -5.22
C MET A 85 8.36 -1.54 -5.02
N CYS A 86 7.37 -1.76 -4.14
CA CYS A 86 6.34 -0.77 -3.85
C CYS A 86 6.94 0.49 -3.22
N ALA A 87 7.88 0.35 -2.26
CA ALA A 87 8.56 1.48 -1.64
C ALA A 87 9.34 2.32 -2.68
N ALA A 88 10.05 1.68 -3.62
CA ALA A 88 10.74 2.38 -4.69
C ALA A 88 9.75 3.13 -5.62
N ALA A 89 8.60 2.52 -5.95
CA ALA A 89 7.56 3.16 -6.75
C ALA A 89 6.94 4.37 -6.03
N ILE A 90 6.68 4.27 -4.72
CA ILE A 90 6.20 5.38 -3.88
C ILE A 90 7.19 6.56 -3.91
N SER A 91 8.49 6.27 -3.81
CA SER A 91 9.56 7.28 -3.93
C SER A 91 9.55 7.94 -5.31
N ALA A 92 9.51 7.14 -6.38
CA ALA A 92 9.49 7.64 -7.76
C ALA A 92 8.27 8.53 -8.04
N ALA A 93 7.10 8.15 -7.50
CA ALA A 93 5.86 8.89 -7.63
C ALA A 93 5.77 10.16 -6.76
N ARG A 94 6.78 10.45 -5.92
CA ARG A 94 6.82 11.66 -5.07
C ARG A 94 5.65 11.80 -4.09
N VAL A 95 5.13 10.66 -3.61
CA VAL A 95 4.03 10.61 -2.63
C VAL A 95 4.44 11.33 -1.36
N ARG A 96 3.56 12.15 -0.79
CA ARG A 96 3.85 12.95 0.40
C ARG A 96 3.95 12.10 1.64
N ARG A 97 2.95 11.25 1.90
CA ARG A 97 2.89 10.41 3.11
C ARG A 97 2.53 8.97 2.78
N LEU A 98 3.11 8.06 3.56
CA LEU A 98 2.80 6.64 3.55
C LEU A 98 2.28 6.23 4.92
N TYR A 99 1.03 5.79 4.96
CA TYR A 99 0.39 5.18 6.11
C TYR A 99 0.30 3.67 5.88
N TYR A 100 0.85 2.86 6.78
CA TYR A 100 0.67 1.41 6.68
C TYR A 100 0.24 0.74 7.97
N GLY A 101 -0.42 -0.40 7.82
CA GLY A 101 -0.99 -1.17 8.92
C GLY A 101 -0.01 -2.12 9.57
N ALA A 102 -0.07 -3.39 9.18
CA ALA A 102 0.79 -4.43 9.74
C ALA A 102 2.23 -4.29 9.23
N ASN A 103 3.19 -4.60 10.09
CA ASN A 103 4.60 -4.72 9.71
C ASN A 103 4.83 -6.00 8.90
N ASP A 104 5.85 -6.00 8.05
CA ASP A 104 6.32 -7.20 7.33
C ASP A 104 7.81 -7.46 7.61
N PRO A 105 8.14 -8.17 8.71
CA PRO A 105 9.53 -8.52 9.02
C PRO A 105 10.22 -9.39 7.98
N LYS A 106 9.46 -10.05 7.09
CA LYS A 106 10.01 -10.99 6.10
C LYS A 106 10.39 -10.29 4.80
N SER A 107 9.52 -9.42 4.30
CA SER A 107 9.65 -8.81 2.96
C SER A 107 9.46 -7.29 2.93
N GLY A 108 9.26 -6.65 4.09
CA GLY A 108 9.11 -5.21 4.22
C GLY A 108 10.31 -4.44 3.67
N GLY A 109 10.02 -3.43 2.85
CA GLY A 109 11.00 -2.56 2.21
C GLY A 109 11.12 -1.18 2.85
N VAL A 110 10.35 -0.88 3.91
CA VAL A 110 10.28 0.46 4.52
C VAL A 110 11.06 0.51 5.84
N ALA A 111 10.62 -0.23 6.85
CA ALA A 111 11.24 -0.29 8.17
C ALA A 111 12.13 -1.54 8.33
N HIS A 112 11.76 -2.64 7.65
CA HIS A 112 12.52 -3.89 7.62
C HIS A 112 13.37 -3.98 6.33
N GLY A 113 13.84 -5.19 6.00
CA GLY A 113 14.47 -5.54 4.72
C GLY A 113 15.32 -4.43 4.08
N ALA A 114 14.90 -3.99 2.89
CA ALA A 114 15.67 -3.09 2.03
C ALA A 114 15.78 -1.64 2.55
N LYS A 115 14.85 -1.19 3.41
CA LYS A 115 14.78 0.19 3.94
C LYS A 115 14.96 1.26 2.87
N VAL A 116 14.18 1.18 1.79
CA VAL A 116 14.38 1.93 0.54
C VAL A 116 14.56 3.43 0.78
N PHE A 117 13.73 4.04 1.61
CA PHE A 117 13.78 5.49 1.86
C PHE A 117 15.03 5.98 2.62
N SER A 118 15.81 5.08 3.22
CA SER A 118 17.07 5.42 3.91
C SER A 118 18.28 5.52 2.99
N HIS A 119 18.16 5.05 1.74
CA HIS A 119 19.27 5.09 0.79
C HIS A 119 19.43 6.48 0.18
N ALA A 120 20.67 6.93 0.00
CA ALA A 120 20.98 8.22 -0.62
C ALA A 120 20.50 8.34 -2.09
N GLN A 121 20.26 7.21 -2.75
CA GLN A 121 19.73 7.16 -4.12
C GLN A 121 18.20 7.27 -4.17
N SER A 122 17.52 7.26 -3.01
CA SER A 122 16.06 7.46 -2.95
C SER A 122 15.72 8.87 -3.42
N HIS A 123 15.03 8.99 -4.55
CA HIS A 123 14.71 10.27 -5.16
C HIS A 123 13.85 11.16 -4.25
N HIS A 124 13.02 10.53 -3.41
CA HIS A 124 12.12 11.15 -2.45
C HIS A 124 11.90 10.22 -1.26
N ALA A 125 11.66 10.77 -0.08
CA ALA A 125 11.27 10.01 1.10
C ALA A 125 9.94 10.56 1.62
N PRO A 126 8.84 9.79 1.60
CA PRO A 126 7.58 10.22 2.20
C PRO A 126 7.70 10.29 3.72
N GLU A 127 6.82 11.07 4.36
CA GLU A 127 6.59 10.91 5.80
C GLU A 127 5.92 9.55 6.04
N VAL A 128 6.49 8.72 6.93
CA VAL A 128 6.01 7.36 7.17
C VAL A 128 5.29 7.29 8.52
N TYR A 129 4.09 6.72 8.50
CA TYR A 129 3.27 6.43 9.66
C TYR A 129 2.89 4.95 9.65
N ASP A 130 3.38 4.21 10.62
CA ASP A 130 3.15 2.77 10.75
C ASP A 130 2.11 2.44 11.82
N GLY A 131 1.70 1.17 11.89
CA GLY A 131 0.84 0.67 12.96
C GLY A 131 -0.65 0.99 12.84
N ILE A 132 -1.09 1.64 11.76
CA ILE A 132 -2.49 2.10 11.60
C ILE A 132 -3.41 0.91 11.35
N SER A 133 -4.28 0.57 12.31
CA SER A 133 -5.10 -0.66 12.25
C SER A 133 -4.25 -1.92 12.00
N ALA A 134 -3.06 -1.99 12.61
CA ALA A 134 -2.13 -3.10 12.42
C ALA A 134 -2.71 -4.46 12.81
N ARG A 135 -3.51 -4.49 13.89
CA ARG A 135 -4.17 -5.72 14.35
C ARG A 135 -5.10 -6.29 13.27
N ASP A 136 -6.04 -5.49 12.78
CA ASP A 136 -7.02 -5.91 11.77
C ASP A 136 -6.32 -6.35 10.48
N SER A 137 -5.28 -5.61 10.08
CA SER A 137 -4.47 -5.95 8.90
C SER A 137 -3.74 -7.29 9.04
N ALA A 138 -3.15 -7.55 10.21
CA ALA A 138 -2.47 -8.81 10.49
C ALA A 138 -3.44 -9.99 10.61
N GLU A 139 -4.63 -9.77 11.15
CA GLU A 139 -5.68 -10.79 11.26
C GLU A 139 -6.15 -11.27 9.87
N LEU A 140 -6.34 -10.36 8.90
CA LEU A 140 -6.66 -10.72 7.51
C LEU A 140 -5.60 -11.64 6.88
N LEU A 141 -4.32 -11.27 6.99
CA LEU A 141 -3.22 -12.07 6.46
C LEU A 141 -3.14 -13.45 7.11
N LYS A 142 -3.27 -13.51 8.45
CA LYS A 142 -3.26 -14.78 9.19
C LYS A 142 -4.40 -15.70 8.76
N ALA A 143 -5.62 -15.17 8.68
CA ALA A 143 -6.80 -15.94 8.27
C ALA A 143 -6.64 -16.50 6.85
N PHE A 144 -6.13 -15.69 5.92
CA PHE A 144 -5.91 -16.11 4.54
C PHE A 144 -4.90 -17.25 4.40
N PHE A 145 -3.79 -17.20 5.15
CA PHE A 145 -2.79 -18.26 5.10
C PHE A 145 -3.14 -19.49 5.94
N ALA A 146 -3.94 -19.36 7.01
CA ALA A 146 -4.40 -20.50 7.80
C ALA A 146 -5.13 -21.54 6.92
N GLY A 147 -5.96 -21.09 5.98
CA GLY A 147 -6.67 -21.96 5.05
C GLY A 147 -5.82 -22.55 3.91
N ARG A 148 -4.52 -22.23 3.82
CA ARG A 148 -3.64 -22.62 2.69
C ARG A 148 -2.33 -23.30 3.10
N ARG A 149 -2.13 -23.55 4.40
CA ARG A 149 -0.97 -24.26 4.96
C ARG A 149 -1.24 -25.75 5.18
N ALA A 150 -2.32 -26.28 4.60
CA ALA A 150 -2.67 -27.70 4.61
C ALA A 150 -2.00 -28.44 3.45
#